data_AF-A0A938V2W5-F1
#
_entry.id   AF-A0A938V2W5-F1
#
_cell.length_a   1.000
_cell.length_b   1.000
_cell.length_c   1.000
_cell.angle_alpha   90.00
_cell.angle_beta   90.00
_cell.angle_gamma   90.00
#
_symmetry.space_group_name_H-M   'P 1'
#
loop_
_entity.id
_entity.type
_entity.pdbx_description
1 polymer ?
#
loop_
_entity_poly.entity_id
_entity_poly.type
_entity_poly.pdbx_seq_one_letter_code
_entity_poly.pdbx_strand_id
1 'polypeptide(L)'
;MRRTSQRSRSSRLPMPFPLPAHRPALLPALLPAHRPAHRSAFLPALLPALLPALVLALFLALASCSGGGGSPPEDVGGGAREVDIVGPELPAPPDIQPPRDEVLPAPGEFVPFGTPPADGTPTIFLRSTPGNGPAMVRVEAVGRNLGKIAGVALYLEFDPTAIASTMTETDISMSDANPYFTVSRVDEIRPGVISFGAARFCKDKMPWGGVDQCGGREIVEDTVLMEAAFNLLAEGETALRLPQARIVIRRPDRTRVEVVPVGGMVRAGGAR
;
A
#
# COMPACT_ATOMS: atom_id res chain seq x y z
N MET A 1 -26.96 -34.14 -70.84
CA MET A 1 -28.29 -33.52 -71.00
C MET A 1 -28.69 -32.93 -69.65
N ARG A 2 -28.67 -31.60 -69.44
CA ARG A 2 -29.82 -30.66 -69.55
C ARG A 2 -31.07 -31.25 -68.86
N ARG A 3 -31.68 -30.64 -67.83
CA ARG A 3 -32.18 -29.25 -67.79
C ARG A 3 -32.77 -28.89 -66.39
N THR A 4 -32.55 -27.64 -65.97
CA THR A 4 -33.49 -26.66 -65.34
C THR A 4 -34.17 -27.00 -64.00
N SER A 5 -33.89 -26.25 -62.92
CA SER A 5 -34.46 -24.92 -62.59
C SER A 5 -35.82 -25.00 -61.89
N GLN A 6 -35.88 -24.60 -60.61
CA GLN A 6 -37.05 -23.87 -60.14
C GLN A 6 -36.74 -22.95 -58.95
N ARG A 7 -36.98 -21.66 -59.20
CA ARG A 7 -37.05 -20.53 -58.27
C ARG A 7 -38.16 -20.72 -57.24
N SER A 8 -37.97 -20.17 -56.05
CA SER A 8 -39.04 -19.44 -55.33
C SER A 8 -38.41 -18.39 -54.41
N ARG A 9 -38.37 -17.12 -54.83
CA ARG A 9 -39.22 -16.00 -54.35
C ARG A 9 -39.06 -15.78 -52.84
N SER A 10 -38.19 -14.87 -52.39
CA SER A 10 -38.34 -13.40 -52.42
C SER A 10 -39.71 -12.92 -51.91
N SER A 11 -39.77 -12.64 -50.61
CA SER A 11 -40.72 -11.72 -49.99
C SER A 11 -39.95 -10.86 -48.99
N ARG A 12 -39.31 -9.81 -49.52
CA ARG A 12 -38.86 -8.67 -48.72
C ARG A 12 -40.10 -7.90 -48.28
N LEU A 13 -40.32 -7.79 -46.97
CA LEU A 13 -41.22 -6.80 -46.42
C LEU A 13 -40.44 -5.48 -46.24
N PRO A 14 -41.07 -4.32 -46.53
CA PRO A 14 -40.45 -3.01 -46.37
C PRO A 14 -40.63 -2.52 -44.93
N MET A 15 -39.54 -2.27 -44.22
CA MET A 15 -39.55 -1.41 -43.04
C MET A 15 -39.02 -0.03 -43.47
N PRO A 16 -39.87 1.01 -43.53
CA PRO A 16 -39.40 2.38 -43.60
C PRO A 16 -39.17 2.88 -42.17
N PHE A 17 -38.10 3.66 -41.97
CA PHE A 17 -38.04 4.92 -41.21
C PHE A 17 -36.56 5.22 -40.90
N PRO A 18 -35.87 6.04 -41.71
CA PRO A 18 -34.62 6.66 -41.29
C PRO A 18 -34.98 7.82 -40.35
N LEU A 19 -34.82 7.62 -39.04
CA LEU A 19 -34.72 8.75 -38.13
C LEU A 19 -33.44 9.53 -38.47
N PRO A 20 -33.50 10.87 -38.61
CA PRO A 20 -32.32 11.67 -38.87
C PRO A 20 -31.45 11.66 -37.62
N ALA A 21 -30.35 10.91 -37.68
CA ALA A 21 -29.27 11.00 -36.70
C ALA A 21 -28.53 12.34 -36.88
N HIS A 22 -29.17 13.44 -36.50
CA HIS A 22 -28.47 14.67 -36.14
C HIS A 22 -28.08 14.55 -34.66
N ARG A 23 -26.99 13.81 -34.40
CA ARG A 23 -26.21 13.96 -33.17
C ARG A 23 -24.81 14.45 -33.54
N PRO A 24 -24.31 15.45 -32.81
CA PRO A 24 -23.37 16.41 -33.34
C PRO A 24 -21.97 15.81 -33.43
N ALA A 25 -21.41 15.78 -34.63
CA ALA A 25 -20.00 15.51 -34.88
C ALA A 25 -19.06 16.66 -34.41
N LEU A 26 -19.50 17.49 -33.45
CA LEU A 26 -18.75 18.65 -32.97
C LEU A 26 -17.93 18.38 -31.69
N LEU A 27 -18.10 17.22 -31.05
CA LEU A 27 -17.40 16.91 -29.79
C LEU A 27 -15.95 16.41 -29.91
N PRO A 28 -15.45 15.83 -31.03
CA PRO A 28 -14.03 15.46 -31.09
C PRO A 28 -13.10 16.60 -31.50
N ALA A 29 -13.63 17.67 -32.11
CA ALA A 29 -12.80 18.71 -32.73
C ALA A 29 -12.36 19.84 -31.78
N LEU A 30 -12.97 19.97 -30.60
CA LEU A 30 -12.66 21.06 -29.65
C LEU A 30 -11.74 20.64 -28.48
N LEU A 31 -11.39 19.35 -28.37
CA LEU A 31 -10.62 18.82 -27.25
C LEU A 31 -9.11 19.07 -27.26
N PRO A 32 -8.40 19.39 -28.37
CA PRO A 32 -6.96 19.59 -28.28
C PRO A 32 -6.51 21.04 -28.08
N ALA A 33 -7.40 22.05 -28.08
CA ALA A 33 -6.97 23.47 -28.06
C ALA A 33 -7.22 24.27 -26.77
N HIS A 34 -7.98 23.76 -25.78
CA HIS A 34 -8.45 24.58 -24.64
C HIS A 34 -7.99 24.17 -23.23
N ARG A 35 -7.01 23.26 -23.11
CA ARG A 35 -6.69 22.63 -21.81
C ARG A 35 -6.01 23.48 -20.72
N PRO A 36 -5.24 24.56 -20.96
CA PRO A 36 -4.59 25.24 -19.83
C PRO A 36 -5.49 26.29 -19.14
N ALA A 37 -6.38 26.96 -19.88
CA ALA A 37 -7.08 28.14 -19.36
C ALA A 37 -8.46 27.84 -18.73
N HIS A 38 -9.12 26.75 -19.12
CA HIS A 38 -10.47 26.45 -18.59
C HIS A 38 -10.46 25.73 -17.24
N ARG A 39 -9.36 25.08 -16.86
CA ARG A 39 -9.29 24.25 -15.64
C ARG A 39 -9.32 25.10 -14.36
N SER A 40 -8.83 26.33 -14.40
CA SER A 40 -8.78 27.26 -13.26
C SER A 40 -10.11 27.94 -12.97
N ALA A 41 -10.96 28.17 -13.99
CA ALA A 41 -12.24 28.87 -13.81
C ALA A 41 -13.44 27.92 -13.61
N PHE A 42 -13.42 26.72 -14.20
CA PHE A 42 -14.56 25.79 -14.13
C PHE A 42 -14.66 25.02 -12.81
N LEU A 43 -13.51 24.67 -12.22
CA LEU A 43 -13.46 23.89 -10.98
C LEU A 43 -14.10 24.61 -9.79
N PRO A 44 -13.86 25.93 -9.54
CA PRO A 44 -14.53 26.64 -8.46
C PRO A 44 -16.03 26.87 -8.72
N ALA A 45 -16.50 26.85 -9.97
CA ALA A 45 -17.92 27.01 -10.30
C ALA A 45 -18.74 25.72 -10.15
N LEU A 46 -18.12 24.55 -10.38
CA LEU A 46 -18.80 23.24 -10.26
C LEU A 46 -18.85 22.71 -8.82
N LEU A 47 -17.86 23.07 -8.00
CA LEU A 47 -17.74 22.56 -6.63
C LEU A 47 -18.96 22.90 -5.74
N PRO A 48 -19.56 24.11 -5.80
CA PRO A 48 -20.78 24.43 -5.05
C PRO A 48 -22.00 23.63 -5.50
N ALA A 49 -22.08 23.27 -6.78
CA ALA A 49 -23.22 22.54 -7.34
C ALA A 49 -23.18 21.04 -7.00
N LEU A 50 -21.99 20.46 -6.84
CA LEU A 50 -21.81 19.03 -6.56
C LEU A 50 -21.78 18.68 -5.07
N LEU A 51 -21.43 19.64 -4.21
CA LEU A 51 -21.31 19.43 -2.77
C LEU A 51 -22.61 18.93 -2.10
N PRO A 52 -23.81 19.45 -2.42
CA PRO A 52 -25.06 18.96 -1.83
C PRO A 52 -25.35 17.50 -2.18
N ALA A 53 -25.04 17.09 -3.42
CA ALA A 53 -25.27 15.72 -3.89
C ALA A 53 -24.34 14.72 -3.21
N LEU A 54 -23.07 15.09 -3.00
CA LEU A 54 -22.10 14.27 -2.27
C LEU A 54 -22.48 14.09 -0.80
N VAL A 55 -22.94 15.15 -0.14
CA VAL A 55 -23.40 15.08 1.26
C VAL A 55 -24.62 14.16 1.38
N LEU A 56 -25.60 14.27 0.47
CA LEU A 56 -26.78 13.40 0.49
C LEU A 56 -26.41 11.93 0.26
N ALA A 57 -25.49 11.64 -0.66
CA ALA A 57 -25.01 10.28 -0.92
C ALA A 57 -24.29 9.69 0.31
N LEU A 58 -23.49 10.49 1.02
CA LEU A 58 -22.81 10.07 2.25
C LEU A 58 -23.81 9.76 3.37
N PHE A 59 -24.83 10.60 3.55
CA PHE A 59 -25.89 10.37 4.54
C PHE A 59 -26.67 9.08 4.27
N LEU A 60 -27.02 8.80 3.01
CA LEU A 60 -27.70 7.56 2.64
C LEU A 60 -26.83 6.32 2.87
N ALA A 61 -25.52 6.42 2.61
CA ALA A 61 -24.58 5.34 2.87
C ALA A 61 -24.46 5.04 4.37
N LEU A 62 -24.37 6.08 5.21
CA LEU A 62 -24.31 5.93 6.66
C LEU A 62 -25.62 5.38 7.25
N ALA A 63 -26.77 5.84 6.74
CA ALA A 63 -28.07 5.34 7.17
C ALA A 63 -28.25 3.84 6.83
N SER A 64 -27.71 3.41 5.69
CA SER A 64 -27.76 2.00 5.27
C SER A 64 -26.90 1.09 6.15
N CYS A 65 -25.84 1.62 6.77
CA CYS A 65 -24.97 0.85 7.69
C CYS A 65 -25.58 0.66 9.09
N SER A 66 -26.60 1.43 9.47
CA SER A 66 -27.22 1.35 10.81
C SER A 66 -28.32 0.27 10.91
N GLY A 67 -28.72 -0.32 9.79
CA GLY A 67 -29.86 -1.27 9.70
C GLY A 67 -29.54 -2.74 9.95
N GLY A 68 -28.43 -3.08 10.59
CA GLY A 68 -28.07 -4.46 10.96
C GLY A 68 -28.75 -4.89 12.27
N GLY A 69 -30.05 -5.18 12.22
CA GLY A 69 -30.82 -5.71 13.34
C GLY A 69 -30.31 -7.08 13.78
N GLY A 70 -29.51 -7.11 14.84
CA GLY A 70 -29.28 -8.29 15.66
C GLY A 70 -30.44 -8.44 16.66
N SER A 71 -31.10 -9.59 16.63
CA SER A 71 -32.14 -9.99 17.57
C SER A 71 -31.66 -9.90 19.03
N PRO A 72 -32.55 -9.54 19.98
CA PRO A 72 -32.20 -9.49 21.38
C PRO A 72 -31.96 -10.91 21.93
N PRO A 73 -30.89 -11.17 22.69
CA PRO A 73 -30.79 -12.38 23.49
C PRO A 73 -31.75 -12.27 24.68
N GLU A 74 -32.50 -13.34 24.90
CA GLU A 74 -33.39 -13.51 26.04
C GLU A 74 -32.66 -13.41 27.38
N ASP A 75 -33.43 -12.91 28.35
CA ASP A 75 -33.16 -12.80 29.78
C ASP A 75 -32.24 -13.87 30.37
N VAL A 76 -31.10 -13.43 30.92
CA VAL A 76 -30.44 -14.09 32.04
C VAL A 76 -30.15 -13.05 33.11
N GLY A 77 -30.99 -13.07 34.16
CA GLY A 77 -30.76 -12.30 35.37
C GLY A 77 -29.48 -12.72 36.07
N GLY A 78 -28.66 -11.75 36.44
CA GLY A 78 -27.44 -11.96 37.22
C GLY A 78 -26.91 -10.62 37.70
N GLY A 79 -26.89 -10.43 39.02
CA GLY A 79 -26.73 -9.14 39.69
C GLY A 79 -25.48 -8.36 39.33
N ALA A 80 -25.65 -7.03 39.35
CA ALA A 80 -24.59 -6.04 39.29
C ALA A 80 -23.57 -6.29 40.41
N ARG A 81 -22.39 -6.79 40.03
CA ARG A 81 -21.16 -6.60 40.79
C ARG A 81 -20.30 -5.64 39.99
N GLU A 82 -20.06 -4.48 40.60
CA GLU A 82 -19.04 -3.52 40.22
C GLU A 82 -17.68 -4.24 40.30
N VAL A 83 -17.12 -4.55 39.15
CA VAL A 83 -15.77 -5.12 39.03
C VAL A 83 -14.90 -3.98 38.53
N ASP A 84 -14.08 -3.44 39.43
CA ASP A 84 -12.97 -2.55 39.09
C ASP A 84 -12.00 -3.30 38.18
N ILE A 85 -12.09 -3.05 36.87
CA ILE A 85 -11.11 -3.53 35.91
C ILE A 85 -9.89 -2.62 36.03
N VAL A 86 -9.00 -2.96 36.96
CA VAL A 86 -7.61 -2.50 36.94
C VAL A 86 -6.96 -3.19 35.74
N GLY A 87 -6.87 -2.47 34.62
CA GLY A 87 -6.17 -2.95 33.43
C GLY A 87 -4.70 -3.25 33.77
N PRO A 88 -4.12 -4.37 33.31
CA PRO A 88 -2.72 -4.65 33.55
C PRO A 88 -1.89 -3.53 32.93
N GLU A 89 -1.14 -2.84 33.77
CA GLU A 89 -0.17 -1.83 33.39
C GLU A 89 0.78 -2.47 32.36
N LEU A 90 0.73 -2.00 31.11
CA LEU A 90 1.66 -2.47 30.09
C LEU A 90 3.07 -2.17 30.60
N PRO A 91 3.97 -3.16 30.67
CA PRO A 91 5.34 -2.90 31.10
C PRO A 91 5.95 -1.84 30.19
N ALA A 92 6.58 -0.84 30.79
CA ALA A 92 7.31 0.18 30.06
C ALA A 92 8.26 -0.51 29.06
N PRO A 93 8.32 -0.04 27.81
CA PRO A 93 9.21 -0.63 26.81
C PRO A 93 10.63 -0.64 27.37
N PRO A 94 11.40 -1.74 27.21
CA PRO A 94 12.75 -1.82 27.73
C PRO A 94 13.56 -0.64 27.19
N ASP A 95 14.26 0.03 28.08
CA ASP A 95 15.16 1.13 27.76
C ASP A 95 16.35 0.55 26.97
N ILE A 96 16.21 0.49 25.64
CA ILE A 96 17.29 0.06 24.75
C ILE A 96 18.29 1.22 24.71
N GLN A 97 19.22 1.25 25.68
CA GLN A 97 20.36 2.16 25.62
C GLN A 97 21.32 1.67 24.54
N PRO A 98 21.76 2.54 23.62
CA PRO A 98 22.80 2.17 22.66
C PRO A 98 24.10 1.81 23.40
N PRO A 99 24.88 0.83 22.90
CA PRO A 99 26.15 0.44 23.49
C PRO A 99 27.10 1.65 23.58
N ARG A 100 27.63 1.93 24.78
CA ARG A 100 28.32 3.19 25.09
C ARG A 100 29.78 3.30 24.61
N ASP A 101 30.38 2.21 24.11
CA ASP A 101 31.81 2.15 23.78
C ASP A 101 32.11 1.74 22.32
N GLU A 102 31.10 1.64 21.46
CA GLU A 102 31.32 1.31 20.04
C GLU A 102 31.65 2.55 19.22
N VAL A 103 32.62 2.38 18.30
CA VAL A 103 33.06 3.38 17.33
C VAL A 103 31.84 4.02 16.69
N LEU A 104 31.70 5.34 16.86
CA LEU A 104 30.58 6.07 16.30
C LEU A 104 30.53 5.85 14.79
N PRO A 105 29.37 5.43 14.24
CA PRO A 105 29.24 5.16 12.81
C PRO A 105 29.59 6.41 12.01
N ALA A 106 30.12 6.22 10.80
CA ALA A 106 30.38 7.32 9.91
C ALA A 106 29.06 8.04 9.53
N PRO A 107 29.09 9.33 9.15
CA PRO A 107 27.94 10.00 8.53
C PRO A 107 27.28 9.17 7.43
N GLY A 108 25.99 8.93 7.54
CA GLY A 108 25.20 8.13 6.59
C GLY A 108 25.28 6.61 6.79
N GLU A 109 26.12 6.13 7.72
CA GLU A 109 26.18 4.74 8.09
C GLU A 109 25.00 4.38 9.00
N PHE A 110 24.39 3.23 8.72
CA PHE A 110 23.30 2.68 9.51
C PHE A 110 23.81 1.57 10.41
N VAL A 111 23.44 1.66 11.69
CA VAL A 111 23.77 0.66 12.69
C VAL A 111 22.48 -0.08 13.05
N PRO A 112 22.34 -1.37 12.68
CA PRO A 112 21.15 -2.15 13.04
C PRO A 112 21.07 -2.33 14.56
N PHE A 113 19.86 -2.42 15.11
CA PHE A 113 19.61 -2.75 16.52
C PHE A 113 19.85 -4.24 16.82
N GLY A 114 21.04 -4.73 16.52
CA GLY A 114 21.45 -6.11 16.67
C GLY A 114 21.64 -6.85 15.35
N THR A 115 22.14 -8.08 15.44
CA THR A 115 22.32 -8.96 14.29
C THR A 115 21.04 -9.74 14.02
N PRO A 116 20.60 -9.88 12.76
CA PRO A 116 19.49 -10.76 12.43
C PRO A 116 19.79 -12.20 12.89
N PRO A 117 18.77 -12.95 13.38
CA PRO A 117 18.93 -14.33 13.81
C PRO A 117 19.57 -15.20 12.71
N ALA A 118 20.54 -16.04 13.09
CA ALA A 118 21.19 -16.99 12.18
C ALA A 118 20.42 -18.31 12.03
N ASP A 119 19.37 -18.51 12.82
CA ASP A 119 18.61 -19.76 12.97
C ASP A 119 17.58 -20.02 11.86
N GLY A 120 17.58 -19.18 10.81
CA GLY A 120 16.60 -19.29 9.74
C GLY A 120 15.27 -18.58 10.04
N THR A 121 15.13 -17.91 11.19
CA THR A 121 13.89 -17.20 11.53
C THR A 121 13.56 -16.13 10.49
N PRO A 122 12.30 -16.09 9.99
CA PRO A 122 11.84 -15.04 9.09
C PRO A 122 12.08 -13.65 9.71
N THR A 123 12.89 -12.84 9.05
CA THR A 123 13.37 -11.57 9.62
C THR A 123 13.20 -10.47 8.59
N ILE A 124 12.83 -9.28 9.07
CA ILE A 124 12.92 -8.03 8.30
C ILE A 124 13.89 -7.12 9.01
N PHE A 125 14.96 -6.73 8.33
CA PHE A 125 15.93 -5.78 8.84
C PHE A 125 16.10 -4.60 7.91
N LEU A 126 16.52 -3.47 8.45
CA LEU A 126 16.88 -2.30 7.66
C LEU A 126 18.37 -2.35 7.30
N ARG A 127 18.70 -1.87 6.11
CA ARG A 127 20.07 -1.61 5.64
C ARG A 127 20.11 -0.19 5.11
N SER A 128 21.19 0.55 5.34
CA SER A 128 21.41 1.79 4.58
C SER A 128 22.47 1.63 3.51
N THR A 129 22.31 2.43 2.47
CA THR A 129 23.34 2.73 1.49
C THR A 129 23.46 4.26 1.37
N PRO A 130 24.67 4.79 1.12
CA PRO A 130 24.83 6.22 0.85
C PRO A 130 23.97 6.62 -0.35
N GLY A 131 23.17 7.68 -0.20
CA GLY A 131 22.37 8.23 -1.30
C GLY A 131 23.20 9.08 -2.26
N ASN A 132 22.56 9.52 -3.35
CA ASN A 132 23.14 10.47 -4.32
C ASN A 132 23.10 11.91 -3.75
N GLY A 133 23.77 12.14 -2.62
CA GLY A 133 23.87 13.47 -2.02
C GLY A 133 24.46 13.42 -0.61
N PRO A 134 25.07 14.53 -0.14
CA PRO A 134 25.77 14.58 1.15
C PRO A 134 24.86 14.42 2.37
N ALA A 135 23.54 14.57 2.21
CA ALA A 135 22.55 14.46 3.27
C ALA A 135 21.44 13.43 2.96
N MET A 136 21.64 12.60 1.94
CA MET A 136 20.64 11.60 1.52
C MET A 136 21.07 10.22 2.00
N VAL A 137 20.18 9.54 2.73
CA VAL A 137 20.36 8.15 3.13
C VAL A 137 19.30 7.31 2.46
N ARG A 138 19.73 6.27 1.75
CA ARG A 138 18.84 5.26 1.18
C ARG A 138 18.70 4.14 2.21
N VAL A 139 17.47 3.79 2.55
CA VAL A 139 17.15 2.74 3.53
C VAL A 139 16.36 1.66 2.83
N GLU A 140 16.87 0.44 2.92
CA GLU A 140 16.29 -0.76 2.34
C GLU A 140 15.72 -1.62 3.46
N ALA A 141 14.45 -2.00 3.38
CA ALA A 141 13.90 -3.08 4.21
C ALA A 141 14.14 -4.41 3.51
N VAL A 142 14.98 -5.26 4.10
CA VAL A 142 15.40 -6.55 3.54
C VAL A 142 14.68 -7.68 4.28
N GLY A 143 13.98 -8.53 3.54
CA GLY A 143 13.38 -9.75 4.04
C GLY A 143 14.30 -10.93 3.84
N ARG A 144 14.46 -11.76 4.87
CA ARG A 144 15.23 -13.02 4.84
C ARG A 144 14.35 -14.18 5.30
N ASN A 145 14.46 -15.34 4.64
CA ASN A 145 13.73 -16.57 4.99
C ASN A 145 12.19 -16.40 5.10
N LEU A 146 11.59 -15.53 4.29
CA LEU A 146 10.14 -15.30 4.35
C LEU A 146 9.31 -16.43 3.68
N GLY A 147 9.98 -17.30 2.92
CA GLY A 147 9.33 -18.35 2.13
C GLY A 147 8.47 -17.75 1.01
N LYS A 148 7.40 -18.44 0.61
CA LYS A 148 6.48 -17.93 -0.42
C LYS A 148 5.58 -16.86 0.17
N ILE A 149 5.66 -15.65 -0.36
CA ILE A 149 4.77 -14.54 0.03
C ILE A 149 3.84 -14.14 -1.12
N ALA A 150 2.63 -13.72 -0.76
CA ALA A 150 1.62 -13.17 -1.66
C ALA A 150 1.42 -11.66 -1.46
N GLY A 151 1.78 -11.13 -0.28
CA GLY A 151 1.74 -9.70 -0.02
C GLY A 151 2.47 -9.34 1.26
N VAL A 152 2.88 -8.08 1.32
CA VAL A 152 3.60 -7.47 2.42
C VAL A 152 3.07 -6.06 2.67
N ALA A 153 2.87 -5.73 3.93
CA ALA A 153 2.62 -4.38 4.40
C ALA A 153 3.61 -4.05 5.53
N LEU A 154 4.40 -3.01 5.33
CA LEU A 154 5.42 -2.52 6.26
C LEU A 154 5.07 -1.11 6.70
N TYR A 155 5.46 -0.78 7.92
CA TYR A 155 5.38 0.57 8.46
C TYR A 155 6.76 0.90 9.00
N LEU A 156 7.26 2.07 8.63
CA LEU A 156 8.54 2.59 9.07
C LEU A 156 8.28 3.86 9.85
N GLU A 157 8.68 3.86 11.12
CA GLU A 157 8.58 5.01 12.02
C GLU A 157 9.94 5.69 12.17
N PHE A 158 9.96 7.01 12.09
CA PHE A 158 11.15 7.85 12.19
C PHE A 158 10.81 9.19 12.85
N ASP A 159 11.82 9.92 13.32
CA ASP A 159 11.64 11.28 13.85
C ASP A 159 11.56 12.29 12.69
N PRO A 160 10.39 12.92 12.45
CA PRO A 160 10.22 13.87 11.35
C PRO A 160 10.97 15.19 11.56
N THR A 161 11.47 15.46 12.78
CA THR A 161 12.30 16.65 13.04
C THR A 161 13.76 16.43 12.66
N ALA A 162 14.22 15.18 12.70
CA ALA A 162 15.56 14.78 12.30
C ALA A 162 15.63 14.39 10.82
N ILE A 163 14.54 13.88 10.24
CA ILE A 163 14.51 13.33 8.88
C ILE A 163 13.29 13.86 8.11
N ALA A 164 13.53 14.35 6.89
CA ALA A 164 12.49 14.58 5.89
C ALA A 164 12.44 13.41 4.92
N SER A 165 11.25 12.86 4.72
CA SER A 165 10.96 11.94 3.62
C SER A 165 10.96 12.72 2.31
N THR A 166 11.95 12.51 1.44
CA THR A 166 12.08 13.29 0.21
C THR A 166 11.34 12.66 -0.97
N MET A 167 11.41 11.35 -1.08
CA MET A 167 10.72 10.57 -2.10
C MET A 167 10.99 9.10 -1.84
N THR A 168 9.94 8.30 -1.69
CA THR A 168 10.08 6.84 -1.67
C THR A 168 10.00 6.37 -3.11
N GLU A 169 11.16 6.27 -3.77
CA GLU A 169 11.24 5.54 -5.01
C GLU A 169 11.20 4.05 -4.64
N THR A 170 10.05 3.41 -4.89
CA THR A 170 9.94 1.97 -4.69
C THR A 170 10.59 1.26 -5.85
N ASP A 171 11.92 1.20 -5.79
CA ASP A 171 12.67 0.28 -6.61
C ASP A 171 12.58 -1.10 -5.96
N ILE A 172 11.48 -1.82 -6.27
CA ILE A 172 11.36 -3.18 -5.74
C ILE A 172 12.12 -4.09 -6.69
N SER A 173 13.22 -4.68 -6.21
CA SER A 173 13.85 -5.82 -6.90
C SER A 173 12.86 -6.98 -7.17
N MET A 174 11.69 -7.00 -6.50
CA MET A 174 10.56 -7.89 -6.83
C MET A 174 9.79 -7.50 -8.09
N SER A 175 9.63 -6.22 -8.44
CA SER A 175 8.91 -5.84 -9.66
C SER A 175 9.69 -6.18 -10.91
N ASP A 176 11.01 -5.97 -10.89
CA ASP A 176 11.89 -6.28 -12.03
C ASP A 176 11.97 -7.78 -12.31
N ALA A 177 11.88 -8.59 -11.26
CA ALA A 177 11.88 -10.04 -11.39
C ALA A 177 10.49 -10.64 -11.60
N ASN A 178 9.41 -9.89 -11.35
CA ASN A 178 8.05 -10.43 -11.39
C ASN A 178 6.99 -9.34 -11.71
N PRO A 179 6.45 -9.30 -12.94
CA PRO A 179 5.48 -8.29 -13.36
C PRO A 179 4.14 -8.36 -12.62
N TYR A 180 3.95 -9.36 -11.74
CA TYR A 180 2.71 -9.55 -10.99
C TYR A 180 2.72 -8.92 -9.60
N PHE A 181 3.86 -8.43 -9.10
CA PHE A 181 3.88 -7.62 -7.89
C PHE A 181 3.57 -6.17 -8.26
N THR A 182 2.45 -5.68 -7.75
CA THR A 182 2.09 -4.27 -7.91
C THR A 182 2.35 -3.57 -6.58
N VAL A 183 3.28 -2.62 -6.62
CA VAL A 183 3.46 -1.68 -5.51
C VAL A 183 2.14 -0.93 -5.38
N SER A 184 1.44 -1.18 -4.29
CA SER A 184 0.09 -0.66 -4.13
C SER A 184 0.14 0.78 -3.67
N ARG A 185 1.10 1.11 -2.79
CA ARG A 185 1.30 2.49 -2.31
C ARG A 185 2.51 2.62 -1.41
N VAL A 186 3.14 3.79 -1.51
CA VAL A 186 3.89 4.36 -0.38
C VAL A 186 3.21 5.65 0.01
N ASP A 187 2.67 5.67 1.22
CA ASP A 187 2.03 6.86 1.77
C ASP A 187 2.70 7.21 3.09
N GLU A 188 3.04 8.48 3.26
CA GLU A 188 3.22 9.06 4.58
C GLU A 188 1.84 9.23 5.21
N ILE A 189 1.48 8.32 6.12
CA ILE A 189 0.15 8.34 6.75
C ILE A 189 0.05 9.51 7.73
N ARG A 190 1.18 9.82 8.39
CA ARG A 190 1.35 10.94 9.32
C ARG A 190 2.84 11.29 9.39
N PRO A 191 3.20 12.51 9.84
CA PRO A 191 4.60 12.88 10.03
C PRO A 191 5.37 11.82 10.81
N GLY A 192 6.47 11.34 10.23
CA GLY A 192 7.31 10.33 10.85
C GLY A 192 6.85 8.89 10.66
N VAL A 193 5.81 8.62 9.86
CA VAL A 193 5.35 7.25 9.57
C VAL A 193 5.09 7.06 8.08
N ILE A 194 5.93 6.24 7.45
CA ILE A 194 5.73 5.75 6.08
C ILE A 194 5.08 4.37 6.14
N SER A 195 4.05 4.17 5.33
CA SER A 195 3.49 2.85 5.07
C SER A 195 3.84 2.40 3.66
N PHE A 196 4.18 1.13 3.54
CA PHE A 196 4.49 0.49 2.28
C PHE A 196 3.61 -0.75 2.15
N GLY A 197 2.90 -0.86 1.03
CA GLY A 197 2.10 -2.03 0.68
C GLY A 197 2.47 -2.57 -0.69
N ALA A 198 2.87 -3.84 -0.74
CA ALA A 198 3.02 -4.57 -1.99
C ALA A 198 2.19 -5.84 -1.93
N ALA A 199 1.35 -6.04 -2.95
CA ALA A 199 0.56 -7.25 -3.08
C ALA A 199 0.70 -7.78 -4.49
N ARG A 200 0.67 -9.10 -4.60
CA ARG A 200 0.59 -9.73 -5.91
C ARG A 200 -0.85 -9.70 -6.39
N PHE A 201 -1.08 -9.18 -7.60
CA PHE A 201 -2.36 -9.35 -8.27
C PHE A 201 -2.39 -10.73 -8.93
N CYS A 202 -3.26 -11.60 -8.44
CA CYS A 202 -3.56 -12.84 -9.14
C CYS A 202 -4.58 -12.51 -10.22
N LYS A 203 -4.10 -12.43 -11.46
CA LYS A 203 -4.90 -12.08 -12.64
C LYS A 203 -6.05 -13.07 -12.91
N ASP A 204 -5.97 -14.27 -12.31
CA ASP A 204 -6.80 -15.42 -12.69
C ASP A 204 -8.03 -15.68 -11.83
N LYS A 205 -8.49 -14.72 -11.02
CA LYS A 205 -9.93 -14.69 -10.66
C LYS A 205 -10.77 -14.23 -11.85
N MET A 206 -10.70 -14.98 -12.96
CA MET A 206 -11.81 -15.05 -13.91
C MET A 206 -12.93 -15.90 -13.27
N PRO A 207 -14.21 -15.65 -13.59
CA PRO A 207 -15.37 -16.19 -12.86
C PRO A 207 -15.58 -17.72 -12.95
N TRP A 208 -14.62 -18.47 -13.47
CA TRP A 208 -14.74 -19.92 -13.73
C TRP A 208 -13.78 -20.72 -12.85
N GLY A 209 -14.01 -20.72 -11.54
CA GLY A 209 -13.74 -21.86 -10.63
C GLY A 209 -12.37 -22.57 -10.66
N GLY A 210 -11.29 -21.92 -11.08
CA GLY A 210 -9.94 -22.50 -11.11
C GLY A 210 -9.20 -22.28 -9.79
N VAL A 211 -8.47 -23.30 -9.34
CA VAL A 211 -7.66 -23.33 -8.11
C VAL A 211 -6.71 -22.11 -8.05
N ASP A 212 -6.63 -21.46 -6.89
CA ASP A 212 -5.80 -20.28 -6.57
C ASP A 212 -4.29 -20.55 -6.84
N GLN A 213 -3.84 -20.55 -8.10
CA GLN A 213 -2.43 -20.66 -8.48
C GLN A 213 -1.77 -19.29 -8.57
N CYS A 214 -1.77 -18.56 -7.45
CA CYS A 214 -0.84 -17.46 -7.27
C CYS A 214 0.55 -18.08 -7.04
N GLY A 215 1.29 -18.41 -8.09
CA GLY A 215 2.61 -19.05 -7.99
C GLY A 215 3.61 -18.14 -7.28
N GLY A 216 3.67 -18.18 -5.94
CA GLY A 216 4.52 -17.32 -5.11
C GLY A 216 6.00 -17.53 -5.39
N ARG A 217 6.77 -16.42 -5.45
CA ARG A 217 8.22 -16.51 -5.40
C ARG A 217 8.61 -16.82 -3.96
N GLU A 218 9.47 -17.80 -3.80
CA GLU A 218 10.03 -18.13 -2.50
C GLU A 218 11.19 -17.16 -2.20
N ILE A 219 11.08 -16.45 -1.10
CA ILE A 219 12.12 -15.56 -0.57
C ILE A 219 12.91 -16.38 0.44
N VAL A 220 13.94 -17.03 -0.06
CA VAL A 220 14.91 -17.79 0.76
C VAL A 220 16.07 -16.86 1.14
N GLU A 221 16.52 -16.05 0.20
CA GLU A 221 17.67 -15.14 0.36
C GLU A 221 17.24 -13.71 0.68
N ASP A 222 18.23 -12.89 1.02
CA ASP A 222 18.08 -11.45 1.28
C ASP A 222 17.46 -10.75 0.08
N THR A 223 16.21 -10.35 0.23
CA THR A 223 15.45 -9.66 -0.81
C THR A 223 15.01 -8.29 -0.31
N VAL A 224 15.37 -7.25 -1.05
CA VAL A 224 14.90 -5.88 -0.79
C VAL A 224 13.40 -5.82 -1.04
N LEU A 225 12.63 -5.59 0.02
CA LEU A 225 11.16 -5.49 -0.01
C LEU A 225 10.71 -4.07 -0.29
N MET A 226 11.44 -3.09 0.25
CA MET A 226 11.14 -1.67 0.16
C MET A 226 12.44 -0.91 0.15
N GLU A 227 12.49 0.14 -0.65
CA GLU A 227 13.54 1.14 -0.61
C GLU A 227 12.91 2.51 -0.35
N ALA A 228 13.54 3.31 0.51
CA ALA A 228 13.12 4.66 0.86
C ALA A 228 14.32 5.58 0.94
N ALA A 229 14.25 6.75 0.31
CA ALA A 229 15.28 7.78 0.41
C ALA A 229 14.85 8.88 1.38
N PHE A 230 15.77 9.22 2.28
CA PHE A 230 15.56 10.17 3.35
C PHE A 230 16.57 11.31 3.25
N ASN A 231 16.10 12.54 3.43
CA ASN A 231 16.97 13.68 3.67
C ASN A 231 17.13 13.88 5.17
N LEU A 232 18.36 13.99 5.62
CA LEU A 232 18.69 14.29 7.00
C LEU A 232 18.59 15.81 7.22
N LEU A 233 17.74 16.23 8.16
CA LEU A 233 17.47 17.63 8.47
C LEU A 233 18.35 18.18 9.60
N ALA A 234 18.70 17.32 10.55
CA ALA A 234 19.49 17.67 11.72
C ALA A 234 20.71 16.75 11.82
N GLU A 235 21.81 17.28 12.33
CA GLU A 235 22.95 16.47 12.73
C GLU A 235 22.59 15.62 13.96
N GLY A 236 23.15 14.42 14.05
CA GLY A 236 22.92 13.53 15.17
C GLY A 236 22.43 12.14 14.76
N GLU A 237 21.95 11.39 15.74
CA GLU A 237 21.51 10.01 15.56
C GLU A 237 19.99 9.94 15.69
N THR A 238 19.35 9.25 14.75
CA THR A 238 17.90 9.10 14.72
C THR A 238 17.54 7.64 14.47
N ALA A 239 16.55 7.17 15.22
CA ALA A 239 16.11 5.78 15.16
C ALA A 239 15.11 5.57 14.03
N LEU A 240 15.35 4.54 13.22
CA LEU A 240 14.39 3.98 12.30
C LEU A 240 13.80 2.70 12.90
N ARG A 241 12.48 2.69 13.09
CA ARG A 241 11.77 1.61 13.79
C ARG A 241 10.78 0.91 12.87
N LEU A 242 10.76 -0.41 12.97
CA LEU A 242 9.78 -1.29 12.32
C LEU A 242 8.84 -1.85 13.40
N PRO A 243 7.69 -1.22 13.69
CA PRO A 243 6.78 -1.68 14.74
C PRO A 243 6.20 -3.07 14.39
N GLN A 244 6.57 -4.07 15.19
CA GLN A 244 6.18 -5.49 14.98
C GLN A 244 4.67 -5.67 14.80
N ALA A 245 3.86 -4.97 15.61
CA ALA A 245 2.40 -5.06 15.58
C ALA A 245 1.80 -4.70 14.21
N ARG A 246 2.53 -3.94 13.38
CA ARG A 246 2.05 -3.41 12.11
C ARG A 246 2.63 -4.12 10.88
N ILE A 247 3.55 -5.06 11.07
CA ILE A 247 4.11 -5.82 9.94
C ILE A 247 3.14 -6.95 9.58
N VAL A 248 2.68 -6.94 8.34
CA VAL A 248 1.78 -7.96 7.82
C VAL A 248 2.40 -8.58 6.58
N ILE A 249 2.86 -9.82 6.71
CA ILE A 249 3.30 -10.64 5.58
C ILE A 249 2.33 -11.79 5.45
N ARG A 250 1.83 -12.01 4.23
CA ARG A 250 0.88 -13.07 3.92
C ARG A 250 1.48 -14.06 2.95
N ARG A 251 1.30 -15.34 3.22
CA ARG A 251 1.58 -16.44 2.27
C ARG A 251 0.44 -16.58 1.23
N PRO A 252 0.65 -17.33 0.14
CA PRO A 252 -0.41 -17.65 -0.82
C PRO A 252 -1.66 -18.29 -0.22
N ASP A 253 -1.50 -19.08 0.85
CA ASP A 253 -2.60 -19.68 1.63
C ASP A 253 -3.30 -18.70 2.59
N ARG A 254 -2.92 -17.41 2.54
CA ARG A 254 -3.40 -16.31 3.40
C ARG A 254 -2.99 -16.40 4.86
N THR A 255 -2.14 -17.34 5.24
CA THR A 255 -1.57 -17.38 6.60
C THR A 255 -0.61 -16.21 6.81
N ARG A 256 -0.56 -15.69 8.04
CA ARG A 256 0.36 -14.62 8.43
C ARG A 256 1.73 -15.26 8.70
N VAL A 257 2.79 -14.63 8.19
CA VAL A 257 4.17 -14.96 8.58
C VAL A 257 4.54 -14.07 9.76
N GLU A 258 4.88 -14.68 10.89
CA GLU A 258 5.50 -13.98 12.00
C GLU A 258 6.93 -13.64 11.61
N VAL A 259 7.31 -12.39 11.81
CA VAL A 259 8.66 -11.91 11.54
C VAL A 259 9.21 -11.15 12.72
N VAL A 260 10.52 -11.25 12.89
CA VAL A 260 11.26 -10.43 13.84
C VAL A 260 11.70 -9.15 13.12
N PRO A 261 11.18 -7.97 13.51
CA PRO A 261 11.69 -6.71 12.98
C PRO A 261 13.00 -6.33 13.64
N VAL A 262 13.96 -5.89 12.82
CA VAL A 262 15.22 -5.30 13.27
C VAL A 262 15.26 -3.88 12.73
N GLY A 263 15.05 -2.90 13.61
CA GLY A 263 15.27 -1.48 13.29
C GLY A 263 16.75 -1.13 13.32
N GLY A 264 17.06 0.16 13.35
CA GLY A 264 18.41 0.63 13.66
C GLY A 264 18.51 2.14 13.72
N MET A 265 19.74 2.63 13.81
CA MET A 265 20.05 4.06 13.87
C MET A 265 20.64 4.53 12.55
N VAL A 266 20.22 5.70 12.10
CA VAL A 266 20.91 6.45 11.05
C VAL A 266 21.62 7.63 11.72
N ARG A 267 22.89 7.81 11.41
CA ARG A 267 23.64 8.99 11.83
C ARG A 267 23.71 10.02 10.70
N ALA A 268 23.19 11.21 10.96
CA ALA A 268 23.44 12.37 10.14
C ALA A 268 24.79 12.99 10.51
N GLY A 269 25.71 13.05 9.55
CA GLY A 269 26.90 13.88 9.72
C GLY A 269 26.67 15.27 9.16
N GLY A 270 27.21 16.27 9.86
CA GLY A 270 27.36 17.61 9.30
C GLY A 270 28.17 17.54 8.02
N ALA A 271 27.62 18.11 6.95
CA ALA A 271 28.38 18.40 5.74
C ALA A 271 29.52 19.34 6.14
N ARG A 272 30.73 18.79 6.30
CA ARG A 272 31.95 19.59 6.45
C ARG A 272 32.38 20.14 5.10
#